data_AF-A0A1V3N164-F1
#
_entry.id   AF-A0A1V3N164-F1
#
_cell.length_a   1.000
_cell.length_b   1.000
_cell.length_c   1.000
_cell.angle_alpha   90.00
_cell.angle_beta   90.00
_cell.angle_gamma   90.00
#
_symmetry.space_group_name_H-M   'P 1'
#
loop_
_entity.id
_entity.type
_entity.pdbx_description
1 polymer ?
#
loop_
_entity_poly.entity_id
_entity_poly.type
_entity_poly.pdbx_seq_one_letter_code
_entity_poly.pdbx_strand_id
1 'polypeptide(L)' 'MLSSANLDFTGMLIDLAFMLFFGVGAGYSLIVGIIHILQKKTKTFGYYLRTFLIAGIVGLALGAFGAFIVVLWLTA' A
#
# COMPACT_ATOMS: atom_id res chain seq x y z
N MET A 1 1.30 32.29 6.67
CA MET A 1 1.08 31.91 8.08
C MET A 1 1.09 30.38 8.15
N LEU A 2 2.27 29.77 8.33
CA LEU A 2 2.44 28.31 8.50
C LEU A 2 2.64 27.94 9.99
N SER A 3 2.84 28.94 10.86
CA SER A 3 3.22 28.77 12.26
C SER A 3 2.10 28.24 13.18
N SER A 4 0.86 28.11 12.69
CA SER A 4 -0.30 27.70 13.50
C SER A 4 -1.07 26.52 12.91
N ALA A 5 -0.58 25.92 11.82
CA ALA A 5 -1.11 24.65 11.33
C ALA A 5 -0.66 23.57 12.30
N ASN A 6 -1.56 23.11 13.17
CA ASN A 6 -1.32 21.96 14.01
C ASN A 6 -1.17 20.74 13.07
N LEU A 7 0.06 20.28 12.85
CA LEU A 7 0.32 19.11 12.02
C LEU A 7 -0.19 17.88 12.76
N ASP A 8 -1.33 17.36 12.32
CA ASP A 8 -1.86 16.09 12.79
C ASP A 8 -1.06 14.94 12.17
N PHE A 9 0.10 14.65 12.77
CA PHE A 9 0.96 13.55 12.38
C PHE A 9 0.24 12.19 12.43
N THR A 10 -0.75 12.04 13.32
CA THR A 10 -1.51 10.79 13.42
C THR A 10 -2.38 10.62 12.19
N GLY A 11 -3.14 11.67 11.82
CA GLY A 11 -3.94 11.69 10.60
C GLY A 11 -3.10 11.41 9.36
N MET A 12 -1.96 12.11 9.23
CA MET A 12 -1.04 11.90 8.09
C MET A 12 -0.49 10.47 8.00
N LEU A 13 -0.18 9.84 9.14
CA LEU A 13 0.35 8.47 9.17
C LEU A 13 -0.73 7.45 8.77
N ILE A 14 -1.97 7.67 9.23
CA ILE A 14 -3.14 6.85 8.84
C ILE A 14 -3.39 6.99 7.33
N ASP A 15 -3.38 8.22 6.81
CA ASP A 15 -3.57 8.48 5.39
C ASP A 15 -2.47 7.80 4.55
N LEU A 16 -1.21 7.89 4.99
CA LEU A 16 -0.09 7.22 4.33
C LEU A 16 -0.25 5.71 4.33
N ALA A 17 -0.66 5.12 5.47
CA ALA A 17 -0.91 3.68 5.56
C ALA A 17 -2.03 3.25 4.59
N PHE A 18 -3.12 4.03 4.51
CA PHE A 18 -4.19 3.76 3.54
C PHE A 18 -3.71 3.90 2.10
N MET A 19 -2.94 4.94 1.77
CA MET A 19 -2.36 5.11 0.44
C MET A 19 -1.47 3.93 0.05
N LEU A 20 -0.62 3.44 0.95
CA LEU A 20 0.23 2.28 0.70
C LEU A 20 -0.59 1.00 0.52
N PHE A 21 -1.54 0.74 1.43
CA PHE A 21 -2.37 -0.45 1.39
C PHE A 21 -3.23 -0.50 0.13
N PHE A 22 -4.01 0.55 -0.13
CA PHE A 22 -4.91 0.62 -1.27
C PHE A 22 -4.15 0.79 -2.58
N GLY A 23 -3.08 1.59 -2.61
CA GLY A 23 -2.26 1.80 -3.81
C GLY A 23 -1.59 0.52 -4.28
N VAL A 24 -0.85 -0.15 -3.40
CA VAL A 24 -0.18 -1.42 -3.73
C VAL A 24 -1.19 -2.54 -3.96
N GLY A 25 -2.18 -2.66 -3.07
CA GLY A 25 -3.22 -3.68 -3.15
C GLY A 25 -4.03 -3.60 -4.45
N ALA A 26 -4.56 -2.42 -4.77
CA ALA A 26 -5.34 -2.21 -5.99
C ALA A 26 -4.46 -2.29 -7.22
N GLY A 27 -3.29 -1.65 -7.22
CA GLY A 27 -2.36 -1.68 -8.35
C GLY A 27 -1.97 -3.10 -8.75
N TYR A 28 -1.52 -3.91 -7.79
CA TYR A 28 -1.15 -5.31 -8.06
C TYR A 28 -2.35 -6.14 -8.55
N SER A 29 -3.50 -6.00 -7.89
CA SER A 29 -4.69 -6.78 -8.25
C SER A 29 -5.24 -6.44 -9.62
N LEU A 30 -5.19 -5.16 -10.02
CA LEU A 30 -5.58 -4.72 -11.35
C LEU A 30 -4.64 -5.28 -12.41
N ILE A 31 -3.32 -5.24 -12.19
CA ILE A 31 -2.33 -5.82 -13.11
C ILE A 31 -2.60 -7.32 -13.29
N VAL A 32 -2.80 -8.06 -12.20
CA VAL A 32 -3.12 -9.50 -12.25
C VAL A 32 -4.45 -9.74 -12.98
N GLY A 33 -5.46 -8.89 -12.74
CA GLY A 33 -6.73 -8.92 -13.45
C GLY A 33 -6.58 -8.76 -14.95
N ILE A 34 -5.83 -7.74 -15.39
CA ILE A 34 -5.55 -7.47 -16.81
C ILE A 34 -4.84 -8.67 -17.43
N ILE A 35 -3.81 -9.21 -16.77
CA ILE A 35 -3.07 -10.39 -17.26
C ILE A 35 -4.01 -11.59 -17.43
N HIS A 36 -4.88 -11.86 -16.47
CA HIS A 36 -5.82 -12.97 -16.57
C HIS A 36 -6.86 -12.78 -17.67
N ILE A 37 -7.34 -11.55 -17.88
CA ILE A 37 -8.23 -11.21 -19.00
C ILE A 37 -7.52 -11.50 -20.34
N LEU A 38 -6.28 -11.02 -20.51
CA LEU A 38 -5.48 -11.26 -21.72
C LEU A 38 -5.19 -12.76 -21.94
N GLN A 39 -4.96 -13.51 -20.87
CA GLN A 39 -4.76 -14.96 -20.90
C GLN A 39 -6.07 -15.76 -21.01
N LYS A 40 -7.23 -15.10 -21.10
CA LYS A 40 -8.57 -15.75 -21.10
C LYS A 40 -8.79 -16.68 -19.90
N LYS A 41 -8.15 -16.39 -18.76
CA LYS A 41 -8.31 -17.13 -17.50
C LYS A 41 -9.44 -16.51 -16.69
N THR A 42 -10.45 -17.30 -16.39
CA THR A 42 -11.51 -16.90 -15.46
C THR A 42 -11.10 -17.25 -14.03
N LYS A 43 -11.11 -16.24 -13.17
CA LYS A 43 -10.89 -16.37 -11.73
C LYS A 43 -12.05 -15.73 -11.00
N THR A 44 -12.37 -16.26 -9.82
CA THR A 44 -13.47 -15.75 -9.01
C THR A 44 -13.14 -14.38 -8.44
N PHE A 45 -14.16 -13.58 -8.12
CA PHE A 45 -13.96 -12.32 -7.40
C PHE A 45 -13.15 -12.51 -6.12
N GLY A 46 -13.41 -13.61 -5.38
CA GLY A 46 -12.67 -13.94 -4.16
C GLY A 46 -11.16 -14.15 -4.39
N TYR A 47 -10.73 -14.60 -5.57
CA TYR A 47 -9.32 -14.68 -5.92
C TYR A 47 -8.67 -13.29 -5.96
N TYR A 48 -9.32 -12.33 -6.62
CA TYR A 48 -8.82 -10.95 -6.73
C TYR A 48 -8.89 -10.21 -5.40
N LEU A 49 -9.94 -10.45 -4.59
CA LEU A 49 -10.03 -9.90 -3.24
C LEU A 49 -8.89 -10.40 -2.35
N ARG A 50 -8.58 -11.70 -2.38
CA ARG A 50 -7.41 -12.24 -1.63
C ARG A 50 -6.10 -11.65 -2.13
N THR A 51 -5.95 -11.54 -3.44
CA THR A 51 -4.77 -10.94 -4.08
C THR A 51 -4.58 -9.49 -3.62
N PHE A 52 -5.67 -8.71 -3.55
CA PHE A 52 -5.70 -7.35 -3.05
C PHE A 52 -5.26 -7.24 -1.59
N LEU A 53 -5.83 -8.07 -0.72
CA LEU A 53 -5.50 -8.04 0.71
C LEU A 53 -4.04 -8.41 0.96
N ILE A 54 -3.54 -9.47 0.31
CA ILE A 54 -2.15 -9.91 0.46
C ILE A 54 -1.20 -8.82 -0.04
N ALA A 55 -1.43 -8.27 -1.23
CA ALA A 55 -0.58 -7.22 -1.79
C ALA A 55 -0.61 -5.94 -0.95
N GLY A 56 -1.77 -5.54 -0.42
CA GLY A 56 -1.87 -4.39 0.47
C GLY A 56 -1.08 -4.57 1.77
N ILE A 57 -1.17 -5.75 2.41
CA ILE A 57 -0.38 -6.08 3.61
C ILE A 57 1.12 -6.07 3.31
N VAL A 58 1.54 -6.63 2.18
CA VAL A 58 2.95 -6.59 1.74
C VAL A 58 3.41 -5.15 1.51
N GLY A 59 2.57 -4.30 0.90
CA GLY A 59 2.85 -2.88 0.72
C GLY A 59 3.08 -2.15 2.05
N LEU A 60 2.25 -2.42 3.06
CA LEU A 60 2.43 -1.88 4.41
C LEU A 60 3.74 -2.36 5.05
N ALA A 61 4.04 -3.66 4.97
CA ALA A 61 5.26 -4.23 5.54
C ALA A 61 6.52 -3.62 4.90
N LEU A 62 6.54 -3.47 3.58
CA LEU A 62 7.65 -2.85 2.86
C LEU A 62 7.76 -1.35 3.18
N GLY A 63 6.64 -0.64 3.28
CA GLY A 63 6.64 0.78 3.67
C GLY A 63 7.18 0.99 5.08
N ALA A 64 6.73 0.18 6.04
CA ALA A 64 7.23 0.22 7.43
C ALA A 64 8.71 -0.16 7.52
N PHE A 65 9.14 -1.19 6.79
CA PHE A 65 10.55 -1.59 6.74
C PHE A 65 11.44 -0.50 6.12
N GLY A 66 10.99 0.14 5.03
CA GLY A 66 11.69 1.26 4.42
C GLY A 66 11.80 2.45 5.38
N ALA A 67 10.72 2.80 6.07
CA ALA A 67 10.74 3.85 7.09
C ALA A 67 11.72 3.51 8.23
N PHE A 68 11.74 2.26 8.69
CA PHE A 68 12.70 1.79 9.70
C PHE A 68 14.15 1.95 9.25
N ILE A 69 14.48 1.56 8.01
CA ILE A 69 15.83 1.75 7.45
C ILE A 69 16.21 3.22 7.40
N VAL A 70 15.30 4.09 6.96
CA VAL A 70 15.56 5.55 6.89
C VAL A 70 15.86 6.10 8.29
N VAL A 71 15.07 5.73 9.30
CA VAL A 71 15.31 6.15 10.68
C VAL A 71 16.66 5.65 11.20
N LEU A 72 17.00 4.39 10.96
CA LEU A 72 18.28 3.81 11.36
C LEU A 72 19.45 4.57 10.72
N TRP A 73 19.35 4.89 9.42
CA TRP A 73 20.38 5.64 8.72
C TRP A 73 20.55 7.08 9.23
N LEU A 74 19.45 7.74 9.62
CA LEU A 74 19.49 9.09 10.18
C LEU A 74 20.03 9.15 11.63
N THR A 75 20.09 8.02 12.32
CA THR A 75 20.49 7.94 13.74
C THR A 75 21.83 7.23 13.97
N ALA A 76 22.45 6.72 12.91
CA ALA A 76 23.78 6.11 12.90
C ALA A 76 24.88 7.14 12.61
#